data_AF-A0AAE3FK65-F1
#
_entry.id   AF-A0AAE3FK65-F1
#
_cell.length_a   1.000
_cell.length_b   1.000
_cell.length_c   1.000
_cell.angle_alpha   90.00
_cell.angle_beta   90.00
_cell.angle_gamma   90.00
#
_symmetry.space_group_name_H-M   'P 1'
#
loop_
_entity.id
_entity.type
_entity.pdbx_description
1 polymer ?
#
loop_
_entity_poly.entity_id
_entity_poly.type
_entity_poly.pdbx_seq_one_letter_code
_entity_poly.pdbx_strand_id
1 'polypeptide(L)' 'MIQMMEYRKVFEGAAYSIYEDEEATLVLLEGKPVASSCIEHGNHALFDFECPHVERLMKKIFS' A
#
# COMPACT_ATOMS: atom_id res chain seq x y z
N MET A 1 24.73 3.65 7.86
CA MET A 1 23.49 4.36 7.51
C MET A 1 22.46 3.29 7.19
N ILE A 2 21.46 3.12 8.04
CA ILE A 2 20.41 2.13 7.81
C ILE A 2 19.56 2.70 6.67
N GLN A 3 19.53 2.04 5.51
CA GLN A 3 18.52 2.35 4.49
C GLN A 3 17.17 2.06 5.15
N MET A 4 16.43 3.11 5.53
CA MET A 4 15.00 2.98 5.81
C MET A 4 14.38 2.42 4.54
N MET A 5 13.94 1.15 4.58
CA MET A 5 13.11 0.61 3.50
C MET A 5 11.86 1.47 3.46
N GLU A 6 11.69 2.28 2.39
CA GLU A 6 10.58 3.22 2.27
C GLU A 6 9.20 2.53 2.31
N TYR A 7 9.16 1.26 1.93
CA TYR A 7 8.04 0.33 2.03
C TYR A 7 8.55 -1.11 1.88
N ARG A 8 7.71 -2.10 2.18
CA ARG A 8 7.98 -3.54 2.00
C ARG A 8 6.83 -4.20 1.25
N LYS A 9 7.15 -5.19 0.42
CA LYS A 9 6.16 -6.14 -0.10
C LYS A 9 6.05 -7.29 0.90
N VAL A 10 4.93 -7.38 1.61
CA VAL A 10 4.71 -8.40 2.65
C VAL A 10 4.13 -9.70 2.11
N PHE A 11 3.52 -9.64 0.93
CA PHE A 11 2.93 -10.80 0.28
C PHE A 11 3.03 -10.68 -1.25
N GLU A 12 3.32 -11.81 -1.91
CA GLU A 12 3.26 -11.99 -3.36
C GLU A 12 2.57 -13.32 -3.64
N GLY A 13 1.39 -13.27 -4.25
CA GLY A 13 0.65 -14.42 -4.73
C GLY A 13 0.52 -14.42 -6.25
N ALA A 14 -0.12 -15.45 -6.79
CA ALA A 14 -0.30 -15.57 -8.25
C ALA A 14 -1.14 -14.43 -8.86
N ALA A 15 -2.08 -13.86 -8.10
CA ALA A 15 -3.00 -12.84 -8.60
C ALA A 15 -2.90 -11.51 -7.84
N TYR A 16 -2.44 -11.51 -6.59
CA TYR A 16 -2.41 -10.30 -5.77
C TYR A 16 -1.13 -10.19 -4.95
N SER A 17 -0.81 -8.95 -4.61
CA SER A 17 0.34 -8.61 -3.76
C SER A 17 -0.08 -7.58 -2.72
N ILE A 18 0.63 -7.56 -1.60
CA ILE A 18 0.38 -6.64 -0.50
C ILE A 18 1.68 -5.90 -0.19
N TYR A 19 1.57 -4.57 -0.14
CA TYR A 19 2.65 -3.66 0.20
C TYR A 19 2.28 -2.88 1.46
N GLU A 20 3.27 -2.61 2.30
CA GLU A 20 3.10 -1.89 3.55
C GLU A 20 4.26 -0.92 3.78
N ASP A 21 3.98 0.21 4.41
CA ASP A 21 4.97 1.03 5.10
C ASP A 21 4.53 1.27 6.56
N GLU A 22 5.12 2.26 7.22
CA GLU A 22 4.78 2.59 8.61
C GLU A 22 3.37 3.16 8.77
N GLU A 23 2.73 3.65 7.71
CA GLU A 23 1.48 4.41 7.76
C GLU A 23 0.32 3.76 7.02
N ALA A 24 0.58 2.92 6.01
CA ALA A 24 -0.45 2.38 5.14
C ALA A 24 -0.15 0.96 4.64
N THR A 25 -1.22 0.30 4.17
CA THR A 25 -1.19 -0.97 3.44
C THR A 25 -1.93 -0.81 2.11
N LEU A 26 -1.40 -1.40 1.04
CA LEU A 26 -2.02 -1.41 -0.28
C LEU A 26 -2.05 -2.84 -0.84
N VAL A 27 -3.23 -3.25 -1.27
CA VAL A 27 -3.44 -4.52 -1.98
C VAL A 27 -3.56 -4.23 -3.48
N LEU A 28 -2.71 -4.90 -4.26
CA LEU A 28 -2.80 -4.89 -5.72
C LEU A 28 -3.38 -6.21 -6.21
N LEU A 29 -4.36 -6.17 -7.10
CA LEU A 29 -4.85 -7.31 -7.89
C LEU A 29 -4.36 -7.13 -9.32
N GLU A 30 -3.55 -8.07 -9.81
CA GLU A 30 -2.92 -8.00 -11.15
C GLU A 30 -2.19 -6.66 -11.39
N GLY A 31 -1.53 -6.16 -10.35
CA GLY A 31 -0.80 -4.87 -10.38
C GLY A 31 -1.68 -3.63 -10.23
N LYS A 32 -3.00 -3.76 -10.12
CA LYS A 32 -3.93 -2.63 -9.93
C LYS A 32 -4.37 -2.50 -8.48
N PRO A 33 -4.38 -1.30 -7.89
CA PRO A 33 -4.83 -1.12 -6.51
C PRO A 33 -6.33 -1.43 -6.38
N VAL A 34 -6.69 -2.23 -5.38
CA VAL A 34 -8.09 -2.65 -5.13
C VAL A 34 -8.58 -2.34 -3.72
N ALA A 35 -7.68 -2.38 -2.73
CA ALA A 35 -8.00 -2.10 -1.35
C ALA A 35 -6.81 -1.44 -0.65
N SER A 36 -7.10 -0.59 0.32
CA SER A 36 -6.10 0.09 1.12
C SER A 36 -6.54 0.22 2.58
N SER A 37 -5.57 0.38 3.47
CA SER A 37 -5.79 0.78 4.84
C SER A 37 -4.73 1.77 5.27
N CYS A 38 -5.03 2.61 6.25
CA CYS A 38 -4.06 3.49 6.89
C CYS A 38 -4.15 3.43 8.41
N ILE A 39 -3.10 3.94 9.06
CA ILE A 39 -2.98 3.96 10.52
C ILE A 39 -4.07 4.76 11.23
N GLU A 40 -4.65 5.77 10.57
CA GLU A 40 -5.67 6.64 11.17
C GLU A 40 -7.10 6.13 10.97
N HIS A 41 -7.42 5.64 9.77
CA HIS A 41 -8.81 5.31 9.38
C HIS A 41 -9.08 3.80 9.40
N GLY A 42 -8.06 2.96 9.50
CA GLY A 42 -8.19 1.51 9.27
C GLY A 42 -8.46 1.22 7.79
N ASN A 43 -9.39 0.31 7.51
CA ASN A 43 -9.72 -0.06 6.13
C ASN A 43 -10.53 1.03 5.43
N HIS A 44 -10.09 1.44 4.25
CA HIS A 44 -10.85 2.30 3.36
C HIS A 44 -11.95 1.52 2.63
N ALA A 45 -12.88 2.24 2.01
CA ALA A 45 -13.79 1.64 1.05
C ALA A 45 -13.00 1.05 -0.13
N LEU A 46 -13.55 0.03 -0.79
CA LEU A 46 -12.91 -0.52 -1.98
C LEU A 46 -12.74 0.56 -3.04
N PHE A 47 -11.56 0.59 -3.65
CA PHE A 47 -11.16 1.58 -4.65
C PHE A 47 -11.07 3.04 -4.16
N ASP A 48 -11.16 3.28 -2.85
CA ASP A 48 -10.86 4.58 -2.23
C ASP A 48 -9.38 4.65 -1.86
N PHE A 49 -8.68 5.62 -2.46
CA PHE A 49 -7.24 5.83 -2.31
C PHE A 49 -6.89 7.30 -2.05
N GLU A 50 -7.87 8.15 -1.76
CA GLU A 50 -7.67 9.61 -1.57
C GLU A 50 -7.08 9.96 -0.19
N CYS A 51 -6.69 8.95 0.60
CA CYS A 51 -6.04 9.15 1.87
C CYS A 51 -4.57 9.56 1.68
N PRO A 52 -4.08 10.63 2.32
CA PRO A 52 -2.69 11.07 2.21
C PRO A 52 -1.66 10.00 2.54
N HIS A 53 -1.95 9.08 3.47
CA HIS A 53 -1.07 7.96 3.80
C HIS A 53 -0.98 6.94 2.65
N VAL A 54 -2.13 6.58 2.07
CA VAL A 54 -2.22 5.64 0.94
C VAL A 54 -1.56 6.23 -0.29
N GLU A 55 -1.78 7.52 -0.59
CA GLU A 55 -1.12 8.20 -1.71
C GLU A 55 0.41 8.21 -1.58
N ARG A 56 0.94 8.44 -0.37
CA ARG A 56 2.38 8.37 -0.11
C ARG A 56 2.93 6.98 -0.38
N LEU A 57 2.25 5.93 0.09
CA LEU A 57 2.63 4.55 -0.18
C LEU A 57 2.59 4.24 -1.69
N MET A 58 1.53 4.64 -2.38
CA MET A 58 1.41 4.45 -3.83
C MET A 58 2.54 5.12 -4.60
N LYS A 59 2.92 6.35 -4.23
CA LYS A 59 4.07 7.04 -4.84
C LYS A 59 5.37 6.25 -4.68
N LYS A 60 5.60 5.64 -3.51
CA LYS A 60 6.80 4.81 -3.29
C LYS A 60 6.80 3.53 -4.13
N ILE A 61 5.61 2.93 -4.37
CA ILE A 61 5.46 1.69 -5.14
C ILE A 61 5.60 1.92 -6.65
N PHE A 62 5.06 3.04 -7.15
CA PHE A 62 4.90 3.30 -8.59
C PHE A 62 5.82 4.39 -9.18
N SER A 63 6.75 4.95 -8.40
CA SER A 63 7.79 5.89 -8.91
C SER A 63 9.08 5.20 -9.32
#